data_AF-A0A075VC62-F1
#
_entry.id   AF-A0A075VC62-F1
#
_cell.length_a   1.000
_cell.length_b   1.000
_cell.length_c   1.000
_cell.angle_alpha   90.00
_cell.angle_beta   90.00
_cell.angle_gamma   90.00
#
_symmetry.space_group_name_H-M   'P 1'
#
loop_
_entity.id
_entity.type
_entity.pdbx_description
1 polymer ?
#
loop_
_entity_poly.entity_id
_entity_poly.type
_entity_poly.pdbx_seq_one_letter_code
_entity_poly.pdbx_strand_id
1 'polypeptide(L)'
;MLRLNGDMKSSTADLSIGEVAQRFGLATHVLRHWESMGLLSPARATASRRRYGSDDIYRVAVILRAKEAGFGLEDIRELFDARDPATRTGLLRRHRTELAARIAAAQASLELIDCALDCDHEDIVSCPHFQAAVTARINPPSAPNALT
;
A
#
# COMPACT_ATOMS: atom_id res chain seq x y z
N MET A 1 -23.21 10.52 7.59
CA MET A 1 -23.87 9.22 7.43
C MET A 1 -23.37 8.58 6.14
N LEU A 2 -22.32 7.75 6.17
CA LEU A 2 -22.11 6.79 5.09
C LEU A 2 -22.62 5.45 5.59
N ARG A 3 -23.89 5.21 5.29
CA ARG A 3 -24.45 3.88 5.32
C ARG A 3 -23.70 3.08 4.24
N LEU A 4 -22.87 2.12 4.63
CA LEU A 4 -22.73 0.91 3.82
C LEU A 4 -24.03 0.14 4.04
N ASN A 5 -25.12 0.69 3.51
CA ASN A 5 -26.39 0.02 3.46
C ASN A 5 -26.18 -1.19 2.56
N GLY A 6 -26.52 -2.36 3.12
CA GLY A 6 -26.95 -3.49 2.31
C GLY A 6 -28.03 -3.02 1.33
N ASP A 7 -28.18 -3.79 0.26
CA ASP A 7 -29.13 -3.58 -0.85
C ASP A 7 -28.57 -2.80 -2.04
N MET A 8 -27.39 -3.21 -2.51
CA MET A 8 -27.08 -3.19 -3.94
C MET A 8 -26.23 -4.42 -4.29
N LYS A 9 -26.89 -5.58 -4.46
CA LYS A 9 -26.29 -6.77 -5.07
C LYS A 9 -26.05 -6.49 -6.56
N SER A 10 -25.08 -5.65 -6.89
CA SER A 10 -24.64 -5.44 -8.28
C SER A 10 -23.71 -6.59 -8.70
N SER A 11 -24.31 -7.54 -9.43
CA SER A 11 -23.70 -8.46 -10.41
C SER A 11 -22.47 -9.28 -9.96
N THR A 12 -22.77 -10.41 -9.31
CA THR A 12 -22.18 -11.77 -9.48
C THR A 12 -20.68 -11.93 -9.79
N ALA A 13 -19.81 -11.46 -8.91
CA ALA A 13 -18.61 -12.23 -8.62
C ALA A 13 -18.97 -13.25 -7.52
N ASP A 14 -19.01 -14.55 -7.86
CA ASP A 14 -19.19 -15.66 -6.90
C ASP A 14 -17.94 -16.55 -6.88
N LEU A 15 -16.78 -15.91 -6.68
CA LEU A 15 -15.50 -16.58 -6.85
C LEU A 15 -15.21 -17.50 -5.67
N SER A 16 -14.65 -18.67 -5.95
CA SER A 16 -14.03 -19.54 -4.96
C SER A 16 -12.71 -18.95 -4.47
N ILE A 17 -12.22 -19.44 -3.33
CA ILE A 17 -10.91 -19.03 -2.80
C ILE A 17 -9.76 -19.25 -3.79
N GLY A 18 -9.85 -20.30 -4.63
CA GLY A 18 -8.86 -20.60 -5.66
C GLY A 18 -8.86 -19.58 -6.79
N GLU A 19 -10.04 -19.16 -7.25
CA GLU A 19 -10.17 -18.14 -8.29
C GLU A 19 -9.71 -16.77 -7.81
N VAL A 20 -10.03 -16.39 -6.57
CA VAL A 20 -9.52 -15.14 -5.97
C VAL A 20 -8.00 -15.20 -5.81
N ALA A 21 -7.47 -16.31 -5.30
CA ALA A 21 -6.05 -16.53 -5.15
C ALA A 21 -5.32 -16.38 -6.51
N GLN A 22 -5.81 -17.05 -7.55
CA GLN A 22 -5.26 -16.93 -8.90
C GLN A 22 -5.34 -15.50 -9.44
N ARG A 23 -6.50 -14.85 -9.30
CA ARG A 23 -6.74 -13.49 -9.82
C ARG A 23 -5.75 -12.47 -9.24
N PHE A 24 -5.38 -12.62 -7.98
CA PHE A 24 -4.48 -11.69 -7.29
C PHE A 24 -3.04 -12.22 -7.13
N GLY A 25 -2.71 -13.37 -7.70
CA GLY A 25 -1.39 -13.99 -7.55
C GLY A 25 -1.04 -14.36 -6.11
N LEU A 26 -2.04 -14.70 -5.30
CA LEU A 26 -1.90 -15.05 -3.88
C LEU A 26 -2.00 -16.57 -3.68
N ALA A 27 -1.40 -17.06 -2.60
CA ALA A 27 -1.69 -18.40 -2.13
C ALA A 27 -3.03 -18.41 -1.36
N THR A 28 -3.80 -19.49 -1.49
CA THR A 28 -5.11 -19.60 -0.82
C THR A 28 -5.03 -19.49 0.72
N HIS A 29 -3.91 -19.91 1.33
CA HIS A 29 -3.71 -19.76 2.77
C HIS A 29 -3.60 -18.29 3.22
N VAL A 30 -3.14 -17.39 2.34
CA VAL A 30 -3.08 -15.95 2.62
C VAL A 30 -4.49 -15.38 2.78
N LEU A 31 -5.41 -15.74 1.89
CA LEU A 31 -6.83 -15.34 1.98
C LEU A 31 -7.48 -15.90 3.25
N ARG A 32 -7.19 -17.15 3.62
CA ARG A 32 -7.67 -17.74 4.89
C ARG A 32 -7.12 -17.02 6.12
N HIS A 33 -5.85 -16.61 6.06
CA HIS A 33 -5.25 -15.84 7.13
C HIS A 33 -5.90 -14.46 7.26
N TRP A 34 -6.17 -13.77 6.16
CA TRP A 34 -6.91 -12.49 6.19
C TRP A 34 -8.33 -12.63 6.72
N GLU A 35 -9.04 -13.72 6.39
CA GLU A 35 -10.31 -14.06 7.05
C GLU A 35 -10.15 -14.24 8.56
N SER A 36 -9.12 -14.98 9.00
CA SER A 36 -8.89 -15.23 10.43
C SER A 36 -8.60 -13.95 11.22
N MET A 37 -8.06 -12.92 10.56
CA MET A 37 -7.85 -11.59 11.14
C MET A 37 -9.06 -10.66 10.98
N GLY A 38 -10.18 -11.14 10.42
CA GLY A 38 -11.38 -10.33 10.19
C GLY A 38 -11.27 -9.32 9.04
N LEU A 39 -10.24 -9.40 8.21
CA LEU A 39 -10.10 -8.51 7.05
C LEU A 39 -11.05 -8.87 5.91
N LEU A 40 -11.47 -10.13 5.83
CA LEU A 40 -12.41 -10.65 4.83
C LEU A 40 -13.51 -11.46 5.53
N SER A 41 -14.73 -11.37 5.01
CA SER A 41 -15.90 -12.09 5.54
C SER A 41 -16.74 -12.66 4.39
N PRO A 42 -16.18 -13.57 3.57
CA PRO A 42 -16.88 -14.09 2.41
C PRO A 42 -18.13 -14.87 2.80
N ALA A 43 -19.13 -14.84 1.93
CA ALA A 43 -20.32 -15.65 2.09
C ALA A 43 -19.99 -17.15 2.04
N ARG A 44 -20.84 -17.97 2.67
CA ARG A 44 -20.78 -19.43 2.54
C ARG A 44 -21.95 -19.89 1.68
N ALA A 45 -21.64 -20.61 0.60
CA ALA A 45 -22.67 -21.27 -0.20
C ALA A 45 -23.35 -22.40 0.61
N THR A 46 -24.48 -22.91 0.12
CA THR A 46 -25.27 -24.00 0.72
C THR A 46 -24.47 -25.27 1.02
N ALA A 47 -23.33 -25.49 0.34
CA ALA A 47 -22.39 -26.58 0.60
C ALA A 47 -21.18 -26.19 1.49
N SER A 48 -21.30 -25.14 2.31
CA SER A 48 -20.26 -24.60 3.22
C SER A 48 -18.97 -24.11 2.53
N ARG A 49 -18.97 -24.00 1.20
CA ARG A 49 -17.82 -23.50 0.42
C ARG A 49 -17.80 -21.97 0.41
N ARG A 50 -16.62 -21.39 0.61
CA ARG A 50 -16.41 -19.93 0.59
C ARG A 50 -16.67 -19.36 -0.79
N ARG A 51 -17.35 -18.22 -0.79
CA ARG A 51 -17.73 -17.46 -1.97
C ARG A 51 -17.47 -15.98 -1.74
N TYR A 52 -16.59 -15.44 -2.57
CA TYR A 52 -16.13 -14.05 -2.47
C TYR A 52 -16.92 -13.20 -3.45
N GLY A 53 -17.66 -12.25 -2.89
CA GLY A 53 -18.43 -11.25 -3.61
C GLY A 53 -17.56 -10.12 -4.15
N SER A 54 -18.17 -9.24 -4.95
CA SER A 54 -17.51 -8.03 -5.48
C SER A 54 -16.86 -7.18 -4.38
N ASP A 55 -17.51 -7.06 -3.22
CA ASP A 55 -16.98 -6.34 -2.06
C ASP A 55 -15.73 -6.98 -1.48
N ASP A 56 -15.68 -8.32 -1.41
CA ASP A 56 -14.49 -9.04 -0.96
C ASP A 56 -13.33 -8.85 -1.94
N ILE A 57 -13.61 -8.86 -3.24
CA ILE A 57 -12.60 -8.60 -4.29
C ILE A 57 -12.03 -7.19 -4.14
N TYR A 58 -12.89 -6.19 -3.91
CA TYR A 58 -12.45 -4.82 -3.66
C TYR A 58 -11.61 -4.72 -2.38
N ARG A 59 -12.01 -5.40 -1.30
CA ARG A 59 -11.24 -5.45 -0.04
C ARG A 59 -9.87 -6.10 -0.24
N VAL A 60 -9.77 -7.19 -0.99
CA VAL A 60 -8.48 -7.81 -1.35
C VAL A 60 -7.59 -6.82 -2.08
N ALA A 61 -8.12 -6.09 -3.07
CA ALA A 61 -7.37 -5.07 -3.78
C ALA A 61 -6.87 -3.96 -2.84
N VAL A 62 -7.72 -3.47 -1.92
CA VAL A 62 -7.33 -2.46 -0.93
C VAL A 62 -6.23 -2.97 0.00
N ILE A 63 -6.34 -4.20 0.51
CA ILE A 63 -5.31 -4.80 1.37
C ILE A 63 -3.96 -4.83 0.64
N LEU A 64 -3.94 -5.25 -0.63
CA LEU A 64 -2.72 -5.29 -1.44
C LEU A 64 -2.10 -3.92 -1.64
N ARG A 65 -2.90 -2.93 -2.06
CA ARG A 65 -2.43 -1.54 -2.25
C ARG A 65 -1.94 -0.92 -0.94
N ALA A 66 -2.63 -1.17 0.17
CA ALA A 66 -2.22 -0.68 1.48
C ALA A 66 -0.90 -1.30 1.94
N LYS A 67 -0.70 -2.62 1.72
CA LYS A 67 0.58 -3.27 2.00
C LYS A 67 1.72 -2.69 1.17
N GLU A 68 1.51 -2.43 -0.13
CA GLU A 68 2.49 -1.74 -0.98
C GLU A 68 2.79 -0.33 -0.46
N ALA A 69 1.77 0.36 0.06
CA ALA A 69 1.92 1.65 0.73
C ALA A 69 2.53 1.56 2.14
N GLY A 70 2.95 0.39 2.62
CA GLY A 70 3.62 0.18 3.91
C GLY A 70 2.71 0.01 5.12
N PHE A 71 1.40 -0.20 4.93
CA PHE A 71 0.50 -0.48 6.04
C PHE A 71 0.70 -1.91 6.55
N GLY A 72 0.65 -2.09 7.86
CA GLY A 72 0.53 -3.41 8.50
C GLY A 72 -0.89 -3.99 8.36
N LEU A 73 -1.06 -5.28 8.66
CA LEU A 73 -2.39 -5.91 8.60
C LEU A 73 -3.31 -5.38 9.71
N GLU A 74 -2.74 -5.03 10.86
CA GLU A 74 -3.41 -4.38 11.98
C GLU A 74 -3.91 -2.99 11.60
N ASP A 75 -3.07 -2.17 10.94
CA ASP A 75 -3.47 -0.85 10.44
C ASP A 75 -4.62 -0.96 9.44
N ILE A 76 -4.56 -1.94 8.53
CA ILE A 76 -5.61 -2.17 7.55
C ILE A 76 -6.92 -2.62 8.22
N ARG A 77 -6.82 -3.44 9.29
CA ARG A 77 -7.98 -3.82 10.08
C ARG A 77 -8.59 -2.62 10.78
N GLU A 78 -7.77 -1.80 11.44
CA GLU A 78 -8.21 -0.56 12.08
C GLU A 78 -8.88 0.38 11.05
N LEU A 79 -8.30 0.52 9.86
CA LEU A 79 -8.85 1.31 8.77
C LEU A 79 -10.26 0.83 8.36
N PHE A 80 -10.48 -0.47 8.29
CA PHE A 80 -11.78 -1.06 7.95
C PHE A 80 -12.80 -0.99 9.09
N ASP A 81 -12.35 -1.09 10.34
CA ASP A 81 -13.19 -1.07 11.52
C ASP A 81 -13.54 0.35 11.98
N ALA A 82 -12.75 1.35 11.60
CA ALA A 82 -12.93 2.75 11.98
C ALA A 82 -14.33 3.27 11.62
N ARG A 83 -15.16 3.46 12.64
CA ARG A 83 -16.50 4.07 12.54
C ARG A 83 -16.44 5.60 12.59
N ASP A 84 -15.39 6.13 13.20
CA ASP A 84 -15.14 7.57 13.33
C ASP A 84 -14.20 8.08 12.21
N PRO A 85 -14.57 9.16 11.49
CA PRO A 85 -13.72 9.76 10.46
C PRO A 85 -12.36 10.28 10.95
N ALA A 86 -12.24 10.75 12.20
CA ALA A 86 -10.99 11.33 12.69
C ALA A 86 -9.91 10.25 12.87
N THR A 87 -10.26 9.11 13.45
CA THR A 87 -9.38 7.93 13.60
C THR A 87 -8.85 7.48 12.23
N ARG A 88 -9.75 7.28 11.27
CA ARG A 88 -9.39 6.93 9.88
C ARG A 88 -8.45 7.96 9.26
N THR A 89 -8.74 9.25 9.44
CA THR A 89 -7.93 10.33 8.85
C THR A 89 -6.54 10.40 9.47
N GLY A 90 -6.43 10.20 10.78
CA GLY A 90 -5.14 10.17 11.48
C GLY A 90 -4.24 9.05 10.96
N LEU A 91 -4.77 7.83 10.87
CA LEU A 91 -4.06 6.66 10.34
C LEU A 91 -3.57 6.91 8.90
N LEU A 92 -4.47 7.37 8.02
CA LEU A 92 -4.12 7.65 6.63
C LEU A 92 -3.08 8.78 6.49
N ARG A 93 -3.16 9.82 7.33
CA ARG A 93 -2.17 10.91 7.33
C ARG A 93 -0.79 10.43 7.74
N ARG A 94 -0.70 9.59 8.78
CA ARG A 94 0.56 8.99 9.24
C ARG A 94 1.24 8.23 8.10
N HIS A 95 0.54 7.27 7.51
CA HIS A 95 1.10 6.47 6.42
C HIS A 95 1.32 7.27 5.13
N ARG A 96 0.52 8.32 4.86
CA ARG A 96 0.80 9.25 3.76
C ARG A 96 2.17 9.92 3.94
N THR A 97 2.48 10.40 5.13
CA THR A 97 3.78 11.03 5.44
C THR A 97 4.93 10.04 5.24
N GLU A 98 4.79 8.82 5.75
CA GLU A 98 5.80 7.76 5.61
C GLU A 98 5.99 7.32 4.15
N LEU A 99 4.91 7.22 3.37
CA LEU A 99 4.98 6.90 1.94
C LEU A 99 5.61 8.04 1.15
N ALA A 100 5.25 9.30 1.43
CA ALA A 100 5.85 10.46 0.78
C ALA A 100 7.37 10.53 1.03
N ALA A 101 7.83 10.24 2.25
CA ALA A 101 9.25 10.19 2.56
C ALA A 101 9.99 9.09 1.76
N ARG A 102 9.39 7.90 1.63
CA ARG A 102 9.96 6.81 0.81
C ARG A 102 9.97 7.16 -0.68
N ILE A 103 8.93 7.81 -1.19
CA ILE A 103 8.87 8.29 -2.58
C ILE A 103 9.99 9.31 -2.82
N ALA A 104 10.14 10.32 -1.96
CA ALA A 104 11.20 11.32 -2.10
C ALA A 104 12.60 10.67 -2.08
N ALA A 105 12.82 9.71 -1.19
CA ALA A 105 14.07 8.96 -1.15
C ALA A 105 14.31 8.14 -2.43
N ALA A 106 13.28 7.50 -2.98
CA ALA A 106 13.38 6.75 -4.24
C ALA A 106 13.61 7.67 -5.45
N GLN A 107 12.92 8.81 -5.52
CA GLN A 107 13.09 9.81 -6.57
C GLN A 107 14.52 10.36 -6.60
N ALA A 108 15.07 10.73 -5.45
CA ALA A 108 16.46 11.16 -5.37
C ALA A 108 17.45 10.04 -5.76
N SER A 109 17.05 8.75 -5.66
CA SER A 109 17.92 7.63 -6.07
C SER A 109 17.86 7.44 -7.57
N LEU A 110 16.68 7.66 -8.16
CA LEU A 110 16.52 7.68 -9.60
C LEU A 110 17.32 8.83 -10.21
N GLU A 111 17.27 10.04 -9.63
CA GLU A 111 18.08 11.18 -10.08
C GLU A 111 19.58 10.87 -10.09
N LEU A 112 20.07 10.13 -9.09
CA LEU A 112 21.47 9.68 -9.05
C LEU A 112 21.79 8.71 -10.20
N ILE A 113 20.89 7.77 -10.48
CA ILE A 113 21.04 6.81 -11.58
C ILE A 113 21.01 7.55 -12.93
N ASP A 114 20.10 8.49 -13.11
CA ASP A 114 19.99 9.28 -14.35
C ASP A 114 21.26 10.12 -14.56
N CYS A 115 21.76 10.78 -13.51
CA CYS A 115 23.05 11.48 -13.54
C CYS A 115 24.22 10.57 -13.95
N ALA A 116 24.20 9.31 -13.50
CA ALA A 116 25.24 8.34 -13.84
C ALA A 116 25.17 7.91 -15.31
N LEU A 117 23.95 7.73 -15.84
CA LEU A 117 23.73 7.35 -17.23
C LEU A 117 24.13 8.45 -18.21
N ASP A 118 23.99 9.72 -17.81
CA ASP A 118 24.36 10.89 -18.63
C ASP A 118 25.83 11.33 -18.43
N CYS A 119 26.63 10.55 -17.70
CA CYS A 119 28.01 10.90 -17.39
C CYS A 119 29.01 10.30 -18.39
N ASP A 120 29.78 11.15 -19.07
CA ASP A 120 30.85 10.72 -19.98
C ASP A 120 32.24 10.59 -19.30
N HIS A 121 32.33 10.72 -17.96
CA HIS A 121 33.61 10.58 -17.27
C HIS A 121 34.03 9.10 -17.17
N GLU A 122 35.31 8.81 -17.45
CA GLU A 122 35.87 7.44 -17.30
C GLU A 122 35.76 6.94 -15.86
N ASP A 123 35.93 7.83 -14.88
CA ASP A 123 35.62 7.58 -13.48
C ASP A 123 34.45 8.45 -13.02
N ILE A 124 33.29 7.82 -12.88
CA ILE A 124 32.06 8.48 -12.42
C ILE A 124 32.17 9.06 -11.01
N VAL A 125 32.94 8.45 -10.10
CA VAL A 125 33.05 8.99 -8.73
C VAL A 125 33.90 10.25 -8.66
N SER A 126 34.59 10.58 -9.76
CA SER A 126 35.31 11.83 -9.95
C SER A 126 34.47 12.89 -10.69
N CYS A 127 33.27 12.55 -11.18
CA CYS A 127 32.36 13.52 -11.80
C CYS A 127 31.85 14.53 -10.76
N PRO A 128 32.09 15.85 -10.94
CA PRO A 128 31.66 16.86 -9.96
C PRO A 128 30.14 16.89 -9.75
N HIS A 129 29.36 16.64 -10.81
CA HIS A 129 27.90 16.60 -10.72
C HIS A 129 27.43 15.40 -9.89
N PHE A 130 28.02 14.23 -10.12
CA PHE A 130 27.72 13.02 -9.37
C PHE A 130 28.12 13.14 -7.89
N GLN A 131 29.31 13.68 -7.60
CA GLN A 131 29.74 13.94 -6.22
C GLN A 131 28.81 14.92 -5.49
N ALA A 132 28.36 15.99 -6.16
CA ALA A 132 27.40 16.93 -5.59
C ALA A 132 26.06 16.25 -5.30
N ALA A 133 25.55 15.44 -6.24
CA ALA A 133 24.32 14.67 -6.07
C ALA A 133 24.42 13.71 -4.88
N VAL A 134 25.51 12.93 -4.76
CA VAL A 134 25.76 12.03 -3.62
C VAL A 134 25.88 12.79 -2.31
N THR A 135 26.62 13.90 -2.29
CA THR A 135 26.87 14.70 -1.06
C THR A 135 25.57 15.23 -0.48
N ALA A 136 24.65 15.73 -1.32
CA ALA A 136 23.34 16.20 -0.89
C ALA A 136 22.49 15.12 -0.19
N ARG A 137 22.83 13.84 -0.38
CA ARG A 137 22.12 12.70 0.22
C ARG A 137 22.74 12.19 1.50
N ILE A 138 24.08 12.17 1.57
CA ILE A 138 24.81 11.78 2.78
C ILE A 138 24.62 12.87 3.85
N ASN A 139 24.59 14.14 3.43
CA ASN A 139 24.41 15.30 4.28
C ASN A 139 23.19 16.10 3.81
N PRO A 140 21.96 15.61 4.07
CA PRO A 140 20.77 16.39 3.73
C PRO A 140 20.83 17.73 4.49
N PRO A 141 20.50 18.86 3.85
CA PRO A 141 20.40 20.13 4.56
C PRO A 141 19.38 19.94 5.69
N SER A 142 19.84 20.15 6.93
CA SER A 142 18.98 20.06 8.12
C SER A 142 17.72 20.88 7.88
N ALA A 143 16.56 20.23 7.97
CA ALA A 143 15.27 20.89 7.77
C ALA A 143 15.20 22.14 8.67
N PRO A 144 14.70 23.28 8.17
CA PRO A 144 14.52 24.45 9.01
C PRO A 144 13.60 24.07 10.18
N ASN A 145 14.09 24.32 11.38
CA ASN A 145 13.40 24.04 12.64
C ASN A 145 11.99 24.67 12.58
N ALA A 146 10.95 23.85 12.46
CA ALA A 146 9.58 24.32 12.46
C ALA A 146 9.18 24.69 13.90
N LEU A 147 9.62 25.88 14.32
CA LEU A 147 9.24 26.55 15.55
C LEU A 147 8.78 27.96 15.18
N THR A 148 7.52 28.15 14.83
CA THR A 148 6.69 29.29 15.24
C THR A 148 5.22 28.97 15.01
#